data_AF-T0YRA6-F1
#
_entry.id   AF-T0YRA6-F1
#
_cell.length_a   1.000
_cell.length_b   1.000
_cell.length_c   1.000
_cell.angle_alpha   90.00
_cell.angle_beta   90.00
_cell.angle_gamma   90.00
#
_symmetry.space_group_name_H-M   'P 1'
#
loop_
_entity.id
_entity.type
_entity.pdbx_description
1 polymer ?
#
loop_
_entity_poly.entity_id
_entity_poly.type
_entity_poly.pdbx_seq_one_letter_code
_entity_poly.pdbx_strand_id
1 'polypeptide(L)'
;FLRYWAWERVALVIAAFNLVFVPLVLMAKPDWSEVARAFSGGDWVLPGGLLSATFLILLSANIGTSIAPWQLFFQQSCVVDKGLLPKDIPASRRDLMLGVLGMVVVAMAVIIIGAVVLSGLPDARDMTAGAVLHALRLHLGDTAMKLFALGLIEAGLIAAVVITASTAWAIGEALDL
;
A
#
# COMPACT_ATOMS: atom_id res chain seq x y z
N PHE A 1 13.14 -24.05 12.24
CA PHE A 1 13.33 -24.17 10.78
C PHE A 1 12.02 -24.29 9.98
N LEU A 2 11.10 -25.24 10.23
CA LEU A 2 9.83 -25.35 9.45
C LEU A 2 8.80 -24.21 9.66
N ARG A 3 8.86 -23.47 10.78
CA ARG A 3 7.86 -22.43 11.13
C ARG A 3 7.98 -21.13 10.32
N TYR A 4 9.20 -20.69 9.97
CA TYR A 4 9.42 -19.43 9.27
C TYR A 4 8.85 -19.46 7.84
N TRP A 5 9.16 -20.51 7.07
CA TRP A 5 8.68 -20.67 5.70
C TRP A 5 7.15 -20.78 5.59
N ALA A 6 6.50 -21.40 6.58
CA ALA A 6 5.05 -21.46 6.63
C ALA A 6 4.43 -20.08 6.90
N TRP A 7 4.99 -19.34 7.86
CA TRP A 7 4.55 -17.98 8.17
C TRP A 7 4.77 -17.02 6.99
N GLU A 8 5.95 -17.07 6.36
CA GLU A 8 6.28 -16.23 5.21
C GLU A 8 5.32 -16.48 4.03
N ARG A 9 5.03 -17.75 3.72
CA ARG A 9 4.05 -18.08 2.66
C ARG A 9 2.66 -17.58 2.98
N VAL A 10 2.21 -17.71 4.24
CA VAL A 10 0.90 -17.20 4.65
C VAL A 10 0.87 -15.67 4.51
N ALA A 11 1.90 -14.97 4.98
CA ALA A 11 2.01 -13.52 4.85
C ALA A 11 2.03 -13.07 3.37
N LEU A 12 2.76 -13.77 2.50
CA LEU A 12 2.80 -13.51 1.06
C LEU A 12 1.46 -13.78 0.37
N VAL A 13 0.75 -14.85 0.75
CA VAL A 13 -0.59 -15.13 0.21
C VAL A 13 -1.57 -14.05 0.63
N ILE A 14 -1.55 -13.63 1.90
CA ILE A 14 -2.38 -12.53 2.39
C ILE A 14 -2.04 -11.26 1.60
N ALA A 15 -0.76 -10.87 1.52
CA ALA A 15 -0.34 -9.70 0.76
C ALA A 15 -0.68 -9.77 -0.75
N ALA A 16 -0.74 -10.98 -1.34
CA ALA A 16 -1.16 -11.14 -2.72
C ALA A 16 -2.65 -10.84 -2.93
N PHE A 17 -3.50 -10.96 -1.91
CA PHE A 17 -4.89 -10.53 -2.00
C PHE A 17 -5.03 -9.02 -2.18
N ASN A 18 -4.03 -8.22 -1.77
CA ASN A 18 -4.00 -6.78 -2.03
C ASN A 18 -3.98 -6.47 -3.55
N LEU A 19 -3.58 -7.43 -4.39
CA LEU A 19 -3.71 -7.31 -5.85
C LEU A 19 -5.17 -7.23 -6.32
N VAL A 20 -6.18 -7.40 -5.44
CA VAL A 20 -7.60 -7.16 -5.74
C VAL A 20 -7.86 -5.73 -6.24
N PHE A 21 -7.01 -4.76 -5.90
CA PHE A 21 -7.11 -3.40 -6.41
C PHE A 21 -6.76 -3.29 -7.91
N VAL A 22 -6.00 -4.23 -8.47
CA VAL A 22 -5.62 -4.25 -9.90
C VAL A 22 -6.83 -4.51 -10.82
N PRO A 23 -7.61 -5.59 -10.66
CA PRO A 23 -8.83 -5.74 -11.46
C PRO A 23 -9.84 -4.63 -11.17
N LEU A 24 -9.86 -4.09 -9.95
CA LEU A 24 -10.76 -3.00 -9.58
C LEU A 24 -10.46 -1.70 -10.36
N VAL A 25 -9.19 -1.32 -10.53
CA VAL A 25 -8.84 -0.14 -11.34
C VAL A 25 -9.16 -0.36 -12.83
N LEU A 26 -9.03 -1.60 -13.34
CA LEU A 26 -9.45 -1.92 -14.70
C LEU A 26 -10.97 -1.79 -14.86
N MET A 27 -11.75 -2.20 -13.86
CA MET A 27 -13.21 -2.02 -13.83
C MET A 27 -13.61 -0.54 -13.75
N ALA A 28 -12.79 0.30 -13.11
CA ALA A 28 -13.04 1.74 -13.02
C ALA A 28 -12.93 2.46 -14.37
N LYS A 29 -12.35 1.81 -15.39
CA LYS A 29 -12.16 2.35 -16.75
C LYS A 29 -11.57 3.78 -16.74
N PRO A 30 -10.41 4.01 -16.10
CA PRO A 30 -9.79 5.31 -16.06
C PRO A 30 -9.34 5.75 -17.46
N ASP A 31 -9.26 7.06 -17.67
CA ASP A 31 -8.58 7.60 -18.84
C ASP A 31 -7.05 7.44 -18.66
N TRP A 32 -6.48 6.42 -19.30
CA TRP A 32 -5.05 6.15 -19.26
C TRP A 32 -4.20 7.29 -19.86
N SER A 33 -4.77 8.12 -20.73
CA SER A 33 -4.08 9.28 -21.26
C SER A 33 -3.90 10.37 -20.20
N GLU A 34 -4.90 10.56 -19.33
CA GLU A 34 -4.81 11.47 -18.18
C GLU A 34 -3.83 10.94 -17.14
N VAL A 35 -3.86 9.63 -16.86
CA VAL A 35 -2.88 8.99 -15.96
C VAL A 35 -1.45 9.20 -16.48
N ALA A 36 -1.18 8.92 -17.75
CA ALA A 36 0.14 9.11 -18.35
C ALA A 36 0.59 10.59 -18.31
N ARG A 37 -0.35 11.51 -18.53
CA ARG A 37 -0.08 12.95 -18.45
C ARG A 37 0.23 13.39 -17.03
N ALA A 38 -0.45 12.83 -16.03
CA ALA A 38 -0.16 13.07 -14.63
C ALA A 38 1.27 12.63 -14.26
N PHE A 39 1.80 11.57 -14.85
CA PHE A 39 3.21 11.17 -14.65
C PHE A 39 4.22 12.11 -15.34
N SER A 40 3.83 12.78 -16.43
CA SER A 40 4.73 13.68 -17.16
C SER A 40 5.02 15.01 -16.44
N GLY A 41 4.22 15.38 -15.45
CA GLY A 41 4.41 16.62 -14.68
C GLY A 41 4.00 17.91 -15.40
N GLY A 42 3.64 17.85 -16.69
CA GLY A 42 3.41 19.04 -17.52
C GLY A 42 2.18 19.88 -17.12
N ASP A 43 1.11 19.23 -16.64
CA ASP A 43 -0.19 19.86 -16.39
C ASP A 43 -0.59 19.86 -14.89
N TRP A 44 0.38 19.84 -13.97
CA TRP A 44 0.08 19.81 -12.54
C TRP A 44 -0.54 21.13 -12.05
N VAL A 45 -1.87 21.17 -11.96
CA VAL A 45 -2.60 22.28 -11.33
C VAL A 45 -2.71 22.01 -9.83
N LEU A 46 -1.69 22.45 -9.08
CA LEU A 46 -1.65 22.34 -7.62
C LEU A 46 -2.20 23.61 -6.97
N PRO A 47 -3.34 23.55 -6.24
CA PRO A 47 -3.87 24.70 -5.52
C PRO A 47 -2.84 25.23 -4.50
N GLY A 48 -2.34 26.44 -4.72
CA GLY A 48 -1.30 27.06 -3.88
C GLY A 48 0.15 26.63 -4.21
N GLY A 49 0.36 25.87 -5.27
CA GLY A 49 1.68 25.46 -5.76
C GLY A 49 2.37 24.36 -4.93
N LEU A 50 3.61 24.05 -5.32
CA LEU A 50 4.44 22.98 -4.74
C LEU A 50 4.83 23.22 -3.27
N LEU A 51 4.73 24.46 -2.79
CA LEU A 51 5.04 24.83 -1.41
C LEU A 51 3.78 25.06 -0.57
N SER A 52 2.59 24.74 -1.10
CA SER A 52 1.37 24.81 -0.31
C SER A 52 1.40 23.80 0.83
N ALA A 53 0.88 24.21 2.00
CA ALA A 53 0.78 23.33 3.16
C ALA A 53 0.00 22.04 2.84
N THR A 54 -1.08 22.14 2.04
CA THR A 54 -1.86 20.98 1.61
C THR A 54 -1.03 19.99 0.80
N PHE A 55 -0.25 20.46 -0.18
CA PHE A 55 0.61 19.57 -0.96
C PHE A 55 1.70 18.94 -0.10
N LEU A 56 2.36 19.72 0.76
CA LEU A 56 3.41 19.20 1.64
C LEU A 56 2.88 18.18 2.66
N ILE A 57 1.65 18.37 3.16
CA ILE A 57 0.99 17.39 4.05
C ILE A 57 0.68 16.10 3.28
N LEU A 58 0.11 16.18 2.07
CA LEU A 58 -0.17 14.98 1.27
C LEU A 58 1.11 14.25 0.85
N LEU A 59 2.15 14.99 0.47
CA LEU A 59 3.46 14.44 0.12
C LEU A 59 4.09 13.73 1.32
N SER A 60 4.12 14.39 2.48
CA SER A 60 4.69 13.79 3.70
C SER A 60 3.88 12.59 4.19
N ALA A 61 2.54 12.64 4.10
CA ALA A 61 1.68 11.51 4.42
C ALA A 61 1.99 10.31 3.50
N ASN A 62 2.14 10.53 2.19
CA ASN A 62 2.46 9.47 1.24
C ASN A 62 3.86 8.87 1.49
N ILE A 63 4.85 9.71 1.81
CA ILE A 63 6.19 9.26 2.20
C ILE A 63 6.11 8.41 3.49
N GLY A 64 5.37 8.86 4.50
CA GLY A 64 5.23 8.14 5.77
C GLY A 64 4.51 6.80 5.64
N THR A 65 3.51 6.69 4.75
CA THR A 65 2.86 5.40 4.44
C THR A 65 3.78 4.47 3.64
N SER A 66 4.71 5.01 2.85
CA SER A 66 5.63 4.22 2.02
C SER A 66 6.87 3.74 2.78
N ILE A 67 7.38 4.57 3.69
CA ILE A 67 8.59 4.32 4.49
C ILE A 67 8.23 4.48 5.96
N ALA A 68 7.70 3.40 6.54
CA ALA A 68 7.35 3.35 7.93
C ALA A 68 8.56 2.89 8.77
N PRO A 69 8.86 3.54 9.91
CA PRO A 69 10.04 3.22 10.73
C PRO A 69 10.13 1.74 11.15
N TRP A 70 8.98 1.08 11.39
CA TRP A 70 8.93 -0.32 11.79
C TRP A 70 9.46 -1.28 10.71
N GLN A 71 9.45 -0.88 9.42
CA GLN A 71 9.93 -1.72 8.33
C GLN A 71 11.43 -2.01 8.45
N LEU A 72 12.21 -1.10 9.04
CA LEU A 72 13.64 -1.30 9.26
C LEU A 72 13.89 -2.43 10.26
N PHE A 73 13.18 -2.42 11.40
CA PHE A 73 13.27 -3.49 12.40
C PHE A 73 12.80 -4.82 11.82
N PHE A 74 11.65 -4.83 11.13
CA PHE A 74 11.12 -6.03 10.50
C PHE A 74 12.09 -6.64 9.49
N GLN A 75 12.71 -5.80 8.64
CA GLN A 75 13.67 -6.26 7.64
C GLN A 75 14.94 -6.81 8.29
N GLN A 76 15.43 -6.18 9.35
CA GLN A 76 16.58 -6.68 10.11
C GLN A 76 16.28 -8.04 10.76
N SER A 77 15.16 -8.17 11.45
CA SER A 77 14.76 -9.44 12.08
C SER A 77 14.58 -10.55 11.03
N CYS A 78 13.98 -10.25 9.87
CA CYS A 78 13.86 -11.23 8.79
C CYS A 78 15.21 -11.68 8.22
N VAL A 79 16.21 -10.80 8.15
CA VAL A 79 17.57 -11.14 7.69
C VAL A 79 18.23 -12.11 8.66
N VAL A 80 18.08 -11.88 9.97
CA VAL A 80 18.60 -12.74 11.03
C VAL A 80 17.89 -14.11 11.02
N ASP A 81 16.56 -14.13 11.01
CA ASP A 81 15.75 -15.36 11.05
C ASP A 81 15.94 -16.24 9.80
N LYS A 82 16.10 -15.63 8.62
CA LYS A 82 16.44 -16.36 7.38
C LYS A 82 17.90 -16.85 7.35
N GLY A 83 18.75 -16.37 8.25
CA GLY A 83 20.18 -16.70 8.29
C GLY A 83 20.93 -16.20 7.04
N LEU A 84 20.53 -15.05 6.49
CA LEU A 84 21.12 -14.51 5.26
C LEU A 84 22.57 -14.07 5.49
N LEU A 85 23.45 -14.43 4.56
CA LEU A 85 24.86 -14.05 4.57
C LEU A 85 25.11 -12.86 3.62
N PRO A 86 26.25 -12.15 3.72
CA PRO A 86 26.55 -11.04 2.81
C PRO A 86 26.48 -11.39 1.31
N LYS A 87 26.73 -12.66 0.95
CA LYS A 87 26.59 -13.17 -0.42
C LYS A 87 25.14 -13.19 -0.93
N ASP A 88 24.16 -13.19 -0.04
CA ASP A 88 22.73 -13.27 -0.37
C ASP A 88 22.09 -11.87 -0.53
N ILE A 89 22.84 -10.80 -0.23
CA ILE A 89 22.40 -9.40 -0.39
C ILE A 89 21.88 -9.10 -1.81
N PRO A 90 22.55 -9.52 -2.92
CA PRO A 90 22.06 -9.23 -4.26
C PRO A 90 20.71 -9.90 -4.56
N ALA A 91 20.50 -11.13 -4.08
CA ALA A 91 19.22 -11.83 -4.23
C ALA A 91 18.12 -11.16 -3.41
N SER A 92 18.43 -10.80 -2.16
CA SER A 92 17.51 -10.11 -1.24
C SER A 92 17.07 -8.74 -1.76
N ARG A 93 17.97 -8.01 -2.44
CA ARG A 93 17.63 -6.74 -3.10
C ARG A 93 16.64 -6.92 -4.26
N ARG A 94 16.75 -8.01 -5.02
CA ARG A 94 15.82 -8.30 -6.12
C ARG A 94 14.44 -8.66 -5.58
N ASP A 95 14.39 -9.46 -4.52
CA ASP A 95 13.15 -9.83 -3.84
C ASP A 95 12.43 -8.58 -3.30
N LEU A 96 13.17 -7.71 -2.60
CA LEU A 96 12.64 -6.42 -2.13
C LEU A 96 12.13 -5.56 -3.28
N MET A 97 12.87 -5.48 -4.39
CA MET A 97 12.47 -4.68 -5.55
C MET A 97 11.16 -5.18 -6.18
N LEU A 98 10.94 -6.49 -6.23
CA LEU A 98 9.68 -7.08 -6.69
C LEU A 98 8.52 -6.73 -5.75
N GLY A 99 8.74 -6.80 -4.43
CA GLY A 99 7.75 -6.40 -3.44
C GLY A 99 7.38 -4.92 -3.54
N VAL A 100 8.38 -4.04 -3.67
CA VAL A 100 8.18 -2.59 -3.86
C VAL A 100 7.41 -2.31 -5.14
N LEU A 101 7.73 -2.99 -6.24
CA LEU A 101 7.00 -2.82 -7.50
C LEU A 101 5.52 -3.19 -7.35
N GLY A 102 5.22 -4.30 -6.67
CA GLY A 102 3.84 -4.70 -6.37
C GLY A 102 3.10 -3.66 -5.53
N MET A 103 3.74 -3.15 -4.48
CA MET A 103 3.19 -2.08 -3.64
C MET A 103 2.89 -0.82 -4.45
N VAL A 104 3.81 -0.39 -5.32
CA VAL A 104 3.61 0.79 -6.17
C VAL A 104 2.43 0.58 -7.12
N VAL A 105 2.29 -0.60 -7.72
CA VAL A 105 1.14 -0.93 -8.58
C VAL A 105 -0.19 -0.83 -7.82
N VAL A 106 -0.26 -1.39 -6.61
CA VAL A 106 -1.47 -1.31 -5.78
C VAL A 106 -1.76 0.13 -5.36
N ALA A 107 -0.74 0.89 -4.94
CA ALA A 107 -0.89 2.29 -4.57
C ALA A 107 -1.41 3.14 -5.74
N MET A 108 -0.86 2.95 -6.94
CA MET A 108 -1.36 3.60 -8.16
C MET A 108 -2.81 3.22 -8.44
N ALA A 109 -3.17 1.94 -8.33
CA ALA A 109 -4.54 1.50 -8.55
C ALA A 109 -5.52 2.20 -7.61
N VAL A 110 -5.21 2.29 -6.31
CA VAL A 110 -6.05 2.97 -5.31
C VAL A 110 -6.15 4.47 -5.59
N ILE A 111 -5.04 5.14 -5.93
CA ILE A 111 -5.04 6.57 -6.28
C ILE A 111 -5.92 6.83 -7.52
N ILE A 112 -5.81 6.00 -8.56
CA ILE A 112 -6.60 6.14 -9.79
C ILE A 112 -8.08 5.90 -9.51
N ILE A 113 -8.43 4.88 -8.71
CA ILE A 113 -9.82 4.63 -8.30
C ILE A 113 -10.37 5.84 -7.55
N GLY A 114 -9.60 6.40 -6.62
CA GLY A 114 -9.96 7.61 -5.89
C GLY A 114 -10.17 8.80 -6.84
N ALA A 115 -9.30 8.98 -7.82
CA ALA A 115 -9.45 10.03 -8.83
C ALA A 115 -10.76 9.86 -9.63
N VAL A 116 -11.06 8.66 -10.15
CA VAL A 116 -12.27 8.40 -10.94
C VAL A 116 -13.56 8.61 -10.13
N VAL A 117 -13.56 8.21 -8.86
CA VAL A 117 -14.79 8.14 -8.05
C VAL A 117 -15.03 9.39 -7.22
N LEU A 118 -13.95 10.06 -6.80
CA LEU A 118 -14.01 11.19 -5.87
C LEU A 118 -13.70 12.53 -6.52
N SER A 119 -13.25 12.57 -7.78
CA SER A 119 -13.03 13.83 -8.49
C SER A 119 -14.31 14.66 -8.55
N GLY A 120 -14.21 15.93 -8.13
CA GLY A 120 -15.33 16.88 -8.21
C GLY A 120 -16.35 16.79 -7.07
N LEU A 121 -16.20 15.85 -6.12
CA LEU A 121 -17.03 15.84 -4.92
C LEU A 121 -16.63 17.01 -3.98
N PRO A 122 -17.57 17.86 -3.57
CA PRO A 122 -17.32 18.78 -2.47
C PRO A 122 -17.06 17.95 -1.21
N ASP A 123 -15.99 18.27 -0.48
CA ASP A 123 -15.61 17.64 0.79
C ASP A 123 -14.97 16.23 0.74
N ALA A 124 -14.36 15.88 -0.40
CA ALA A 124 -13.63 14.61 -0.54
C ALA A 124 -12.40 14.45 0.41
N ARG A 125 -12.02 15.49 1.15
CA ARG A 125 -10.81 15.49 2.01
C ARG A 125 -10.97 14.70 3.29
N ASP A 126 -12.15 14.74 3.92
CA ASP A 126 -12.41 14.15 5.24
C ASP A 126 -13.43 13.00 5.18
N MET A 127 -13.47 12.29 4.06
CA MET A 127 -14.42 11.19 3.86
C MET A 127 -14.07 9.99 4.74
N THR A 128 -15.07 9.50 5.47
CA THR A 128 -14.98 8.21 6.16
C THR A 128 -14.91 7.05 5.17
N ALA A 129 -14.37 5.91 5.61
CA ALA A 129 -14.34 4.69 4.78
C ALA A 129 -15.74 4.29 4.26
N GLY A 130 -16.78 4.49 5.07
CA GLY A 130 -18.17 4.24 4.66
C GLY A 130 -18.64 5.17 3.55
N ALA A 131 -18.27 6.45 3.59
CA ALA A 131 -18.59 7.41 2.55
C ALA A 131 -17.88 7.08 1.23
N VAL A 132 -16.60 6.65 1.29
CA VAL A 132 -15.84 6.19 0.11
C VAL A 132 -16.49 4.94 -0.51
N LEU A 133 -16.88 3.96 0.29
CA LEU A 133 -17.59 2.76 -0.19
C LEU A 133 -18.93 3.10 -0.83
N HIS A 134 -19.66 4.08 -0.28
CA HIS A 134 -20.91 4.54 -0.86
C HIS A 134 -20.69 5.23 -2.21
N ALA A 135 -19.70 6.12 -2.33
CA ALA A 135 -19.34 6.76 -3.58
C ALA A 135 -18.90 5.73 -4.65
N LEU A 136 -18.10 4.73 -4.26
CA LEU A 136 -17.70 3.61 -5.11
C LEU A 136 -18.91 2.83 -5.61
N ARG A 137 -19.87 2.54 -4.72
CA ARG A 137 -21.09 1.83 -5.08
C ARG A 137 -21.90 2.59 -6.14
N LEU A 138 -22.03 3.91 -5.99
CA LEU A 138 -22.78 4.75 -6.92
C LEU A 138 -22.12 4.84 -8.30
N HIS A 139 -20.79 4.93 -8.35
CA HIS A 139 -20.04 5.12 -9.61
C HIS A 139 -19.70 3.82 -10.33
N LEU A 140 -19.32 2.77 -9.59
CA LEU A 140 -18.77 1.53 -10.13
C LEU A 140 -19.63 0.28 -9.82
N GLY A 141 -20.70 0.44 -9.04
CA GLY A 141 -21.63 -0.62 -8.68
C GLY A 141 -21.22 -1.48 -7.49
N ASP A 142 -22.11 -2.40 -7.10
CA ASP A 142 -21.97 -3.22 -5.89
C ASP A 142 -20.74 -4.13 -5.90
N THR A 143 -20.37 -4.67 -7.07
CA THR A 143 -19.21 -5.56 -7.19
C THR A 143 -17.90 -4.82 -6.89
N ALA A 144 -17.73 -3.62 -7.44
CA ALA A 144 -16.55 -2.80 -7.21
C ALA A 144 -16.41 -2.38 -5.74
N MET A 145 -17.53 -1.98 -5.11
CA MET A 145 -17.58 -1.66 -3.69
C MET A 145 -17.17 -2.86 -2.82
N LYS A 146 -17.67 -4.07 -3.13
CA LYS A 146 -17.30 -5.29 -2.39
C LYS A 146 -15.83 -5.64 -2.53
N LEU A 147 -15.26 -5.50 -3.73
CA LEU A 147 -13.82 -5.73 -3.96
C LEU A 147 -12.96 -4.72 -3.19
N PHE A 148 -13.36 -3.44 -3.17
CA PHE A 148 -12.67 -2.41 -2.40
C PHE A 148 -12.74 -2.69 -0.89
N ALA A 149 -13.93 -3.06 -0.39
CA ALA A 149 -14.11 -3.43 1.02
C ALA A 149 -13.27 -4.65 1.40
N LEU A 150 -13.20 -5.66 0.54
CA LEU A 150 -12.35 -6.83 0.74
C LEU A 150 -10.86 -6.44 0.83
N GLY A 151 -10.39 -5.61 -0.08
CA GLY A 151 -9.02 -5.09 -0.05
C GLY A 151 -8.71 -4.28 1.20
N LEU A 152 -9.68 -3.47 1.68
CA LEU A 152 -9.51 -2.68 2.90
C LEU A 152 -9.41 -3.58 4.16
N ILE A 153 -10.22 -4.63 4.24
CA ILE A 153 -10.17 -5.60 5.34
C ILE A 153 -8.83 -6.35 5.33
N GLU A 154 -8.39 -6.80 4.15
CA GLU A 154 -7.15 -7.54 4.01
C GLU A 154 -5.92 -6.66 4.32
N ALA A 155 -5.89 -5.40 3.87
CA ALA A 155 -4.84 -4.44 4.22
C ALA A 155 -4.71 -4.25 5.74
N GLY A 156 -5.84 -4.20 6.47
CA GLY A 156 -5.82 -4.16 7.93
C GLY A 156 -5.30 -5.45 8.57
N LEU A 157 -5.66 -6.61 7.99
CA LEU A 157 -5.23 -7.92 8.48
C LEU A 157 -3.70 -8.10 8.32
N ILE A 158 -3.14 -7.80 7.15
CA ILE A 158 -1.70 -7.92 6.93
C ILE A 158 -0.93 -6.95 7.82
N ALA A 159 -1.43 -5.72 8.00
CA ALA A 159 -0.82 -4.76 8.91
C ALA A 159 -0.81 -5.30 10.35
N ALA A 160 -1.91 -5.85 10.84
CA ALA A 160 -1.99 -6.43 12.18
C ALA A 160 -1.00 -7.60 12.37
N VAL A 161 -0.89 -8.50 11.40
CA VAL A 161 0.03 -9.64 11.44
C VAL A 161 1.49 -9.18 11.46
N VAL A 162 1.86 -8.30 10.53
CA VAL A 162 3.23 -7.83 10.36
C VAL A 162 3.68 -6.98 11.54
N ILE A 163 2.84 -6.05 12.01
CA ILE A 163 3.17 -5.21 13.17
C ILE A 163 3.32 -6.07 14.42
N THR A 164 2.40 -7.01 14.67
CA THR A 164 2.48 -7.90 15.84
C THR A 164 3.73 -8.76 15.81
N ALA A 165 4.10 -9.32 14.65
CA ALA A 165 5.33 -10.09 14.48
C ALA A 165 6.58 -9.21 14.72
N SER A 166 6.61 -8.01 14.13
CA SER A 166 7.70 -7.03 14.30
C SER A 166 7.88 -6.66 15.76
N THR A 167 6.79 -6.37 16.48
CA THR A 167 6.83 -6.01 17.89
C THR A 167 7.30 -7.19 18.75
N ALA A 168 6.84 -8.41 18.48
CA ALA A 168 7.29 -9.59 19.20
C ALA A 168 8.81 -9.82 19.04
N TRP A 169 9.34 -9.66 17.82
CA TRP A 169 10.78 -9.77 17.57
C TRP A 169 11.57 -8.65 18.24
N ALA A 170 11.15 -7.40 18.09
CA ALA A 170 11.85 -6.26 18.68
C ALA A 170 11.90 -6.36 20.21
N ILE A 171 10.82 -6.82 20.85
CA ILE A 171 10.78 -7.03 22.30
C ILE A 171 11.66 -8.23 22.70
N GLY A 172 11.62 -9.34 21.95
CA GLY A 172 12.46 -10.50 22.21
C GLY A 172 13.95 -10.15 22.16
N GLU A 173 14.37 -9.42 21.12
CA GLU A 173 15.74 -8.96 20.94
C GLU A 173 16.16 -7.92 21.99
N ALA A 174 15.28 -7.00 22.37
CA ALA A 174 15.56 -6.00 23.39
C ALA A 174 15.64 -6.57 24.81
N LEU A 175 14.92 -7.67 25.09
CA LEU A 175 14.84 -8.30 26.42
C LEU A 175 15.66 -9.59 26.54
N ASP A 176 16.38 -9.99 25.49
CA ASP A 176 17.22 -11.20 25.43
C ASP A 176 16.43 -12.50 25.75
N LEU A 177 15.17 -12.55 25.27
CA LEU A 177 14.23 -13.68 25.44
C LEU A 177 14.27 -14.63 24.23
#